data_AF-A0A2N5ZSD4-F1
#
_entry.id   AF-A0A2N5ZSD4-F1
#
_cell.length_a   1.000
_cell.length_b   1.000
_cell.length_c   1.000
_cell.angle_alpha   90.00
_cell.angle_beta   90.00
_cell.angle_gamma   90.00
#
_symmetry.space_group_name_H-M   'P 1'
#
loop_
_entity.id
_entity.type
_entity.pdbx_description
1 polymer ?
#
loop_
_entity_poly.entity_id
_entity_poly.type
_entity_poly.pdbx_seq_one_letter_code
_entity_poly.pdbx_strand_id
1 'polypeptide(L)'
;MAGGKETPRQKMIGMMYLFLTAMLALNVSKAVLDSFVLVNDSLTNTVENFNQKNKSIYDEFEKQASMNEAKVGKWNDLAKEVRTKADEISQVIDDLKVEVVKTADGEEAEAIVDGIVVAKNIDAKDNQDIGGQVLVMQGKGEQLKQKVDEFRDFLLANIDEDHPTLLAAIEKNLNTENPPPLPDGTPQSWVSQNFEHIPLVAVVTMLTKLQTDIRNSEADVVRYFYGQISASDFKFNKLTPVVIPKSSYVLRGGQYEAEVFIAAQDTTQQPRIFIGNVEEDENGNYKMVGGSDSLPIENGKGQYKMAASSLGEKSWGGLIAMTAPDGSIKTYKFEEKYEVAQPTAIISASANRVFYYGVPNPLEVSVPGLK
;
A
#
# COMPACT_ATOMS: atom_id res chain seq x y z
N MET A 1 24.55 72.01 7.48
CA MET A 1 25.47 71.80 6.33
C MET A 1 24.69 71.98 5.04
N ALA A 2 25.36 72.53 4.02
CA ALA A 2 24.83 73.24 2.86
C ALA A 2 23.61 72.59 2.15
N GLY A 3 22.44 73.21 2.30
CA GLY A 3 21.29 73.03 1.41
C GLY A 3 21.42 73.97 0.21
N GLY A 4 22.35 73.69 -0.70
CA GLY A 4 22.36 74.34 -2.01
C GLY A 4 21.11 73.90 -2.78
N LYS A 5 20.32 74.83 -3.33
CA LYS A 5 19.22 74.50 -4.25
C LYS A 5 19.83 73.80 -5.46
N GLU A 6 19.76 72.48 -5.48
CA GLU A 6 20.23 71.69 -6.62
C GLU A 6 19.56 72.18 -7.91
N THR A 7 20.38 72.41 -8.93
CA THR A 7 19.87 72.77 -10.26
C THR A 7 18.97 71.64 -10.78
N PRO A 8 17.96 71.92 -11.62
CA PRO A 8 17.10 70.88 -12.19
C PRO A 8 17.87 69.71 -12.84
N ARG A 9 19.06 69.99 -13.39
CA ARG A 9 19.98 68.98 -13.92
C ARG A 9 20.55 68.07 -12.82
N GLN A 10 20.96 68.61 -11.67
CA GLN A 10 21.46 67.80 -10.55
C GLN A 10 20.35 66.94 -9.94
N LYS A 11 19.12 67.45 -9.83
CA LYS A 11 17.96 66.65 -9.41
C LYS A 11 17.67 65.49 -10.37
N MET A 12 17.77 65.73 -11.69
CA MET A 12 17.64 64.67 -12.69
C MET A 12 18.74 63.61 -12.55
N ILE A 13 20.00 64.04 -12.37
CA ILE A 13 21.12 63.12 -12.17
C ILE A 13 20.97 62.34 -10.86
N GLY A 14 20.56 63.00 -9.77
CA GLY A 14 20.32 62.37 -8.47
C GLY A 14 19.18 61.36 -8.51
N MET A 15 18.07 61.67 -9.19
CA MET A 15 16.98 60.70 -9.41
C MET A 15 17.41 59.53 -10.29
N MET A 16 18.19 59.75 -11.35
CA MET A 16 18.75 58.67 -12.16
C MET A 16 19.72 57.80 -11.35
N TYR A 17 20.56 58.40 -10.51
CA TYR A 17 21.51 57.65 -9.68
C TYR A 17 20.79 56.83 -8.60
N LEU A 18 19.75 57.40 -7.97
CA LEU A 18 18.87 56.67 -7.05
C LEU A 18 18.15 55.52 -7.75
N PHE A 19 17.65 55.74 -8.96
CA PHE A 19 16.96 54.70 -9.74
C PHE A 19 17.92 53.58 -10.18
N LEU A 20 19.12 53.92 -10.66
CA LEU A 20 20.17 52.95 -11.01
C LEU A 20 20.69 52.19 -9.79
N THR A 21 20.87 52.87 -8.66
CA THR A 21 21.29 52.23 -7.39
C THR A 21 20.19 51.32 -6.86
N ALA A 22 18.93 51.72 -6.98
CA ALA A 22 17.79 50.88 -6.64
C ALA A 22 17.69 49.65 -7.57
N MET A 23 17.90 49.80 -8.89
CA MET A 23 17.96 48.66 -9.81
C MET A 23 19.12 47.71 -9.51
N LEU A 24 20.32 48.23 -9.21
CA LEU A 24 21.45 47.41 -8.79
C LEU A 24 21.20 46.69 -7.46
N ALA A 25 20.45 47.31 -6.54
CA ALA A 25 20.09 46.72 -5.26
C ALA A 25 18.95 45.68 -5.36
N LEU A 26 18.10 45.78 -6.38
CA LEU A 26 17.05 44.80 -6.68
C LEU A 26 17.61 43.50 -7.30
N ASN A 27 18.80 43.57 -7.91
CA ASN A 27 19.45 42.39 -8.44
C ASN A 27 19.95 41.47 -7.31
N VAL A 28 19.57 40.20 -7.41
CA VAL A 28 19.94 39.17 -6.44
C VAL A 28 21.44 38.90 -6.51
N SER A 29 22.10 38.77 -5.35
CA SER A 29 23.55 38.50 -5.32
C SER A 29 23.88 37.15 -5.98
N LYS A 30 24.99 37.06 -6.71
CA LYS A 30 25.43 35.82 -7.37
C LYS A 30 25.52 34.61 -6.43
N ALA A 31 25.96 34.82 -5.19
CA ALA A 31 26.03 33.76 -4.18
C ALA A 31 24.65 33.16 -3.83
N VAL A 32 23.60 33.98 -3.85
CA VAL A 32 22.22 33.49 -3.63
C VAL A 32 21.74 32.70 -4.85
N LEU A 33 22.05 33.12 -6.08
CA LEU A 33 21.71 32.38 -7.29
C LEU A 33 22.43 31.02 -7.36
N ASP A 34 23.71 30.97 -6.98
CA ASP A 34 24.47 29.72 -6.89
C ASP A 34 23.90 28.76 -5.81
N SER A 35 23.33 29.32 -4.74
CA SER A 35 22.64 28.52 -3.72
C SER A 35 21.38 27.85 -4.29
N PHE A 36 20.64 28.52 -5.17
CA PHE A 36 19.50 27.90 -5.85
C PHE A 36 19.92 26.77 -6.78
N VAL A 37 21.05 26.91 -7.49
CA VAL A 37 21.61 25.81 -8.30
C VAL A 37 21.88 24.59 -7.42
N LEU A 38 22.54 24.78 -6.27
CA LEU A 38 22.86 23.68 -5.35
C LEU A 38 21.59 23.00 -4.81
N VAL A 39 20.56 23.79 -4.47
CA VAL A 39 19.26 23.26 -4.04
C VAL A 39 18.59 22.48 -5.16
N ASN A 40 18.59 23.00 -6.39
CA ASN A 40 18.02 22.31 -7.55
C ASN A 40 18.72 20.97 -7.82
N ASP A 41 20.05 20.93 -7.75
CA ASP A 41 20.81 19.69 -7.95
C ASP A 41 20.46 18.65 -6.87
N SER A 42 20.32 19.09 -5.61
CA SER A 42 19.87 18.22 -4.51
C SER A 42 18.44 17.70 -4.73
N LEU A 43 17.53 18.54 -5.24
CA LEU A 43 16.16 18.13 -5.56
C LEU A 43 16.12 17.17 -6.75
N THR A 44 16.94 17.41 -7.79
CA THR A 44 17.06 16.52 -8.95
C THR A 44 17.53 15.13 -8.53
N ASN A 45 18.55 15.05 -7.67
CA ASN A 45 18.98 13.78 -7.07
C ASN A 45 17.86 13.12 -6.26
N THR A 46 17.02 13.91 -5.59
CA THR A 46 15.89 13.41 -4.81
C THR A 46 14.81 12.82 -5.73
N VAL A 47 14.50 13.48 -6.84
CA VAL A 47 13.60 12.97 -7.89
C VAL A 47 14.11 11.63 -8.44
N GLU A 48 15.40 11.53 -8.78
CA GLU A 48 15.99 10.27 -9.26
C GLU A 48 15.87 9.14 -8.22
N ASN A 49 16.13 9.45 -6.95
CA ASN A 49 15.99 8.50 -5.86
C ASN A 49 14.53 8.01 -5.69
N PHE A 50 13.55 8.90 -5.82
CA PHE A 50 12.14 8.49 -5.80
C PHE A 50 11.77 7.66 -7.01
N ASN A 51 12.24 8.01 -8.22
CA ASN A 51 12.00 7.21 -9.42
C ASN A 51 12.54 5.77 -9.27
N GLN A 52 13.75 5.61 -8.73
CA GLN A 52 14.32 4.28 -8.47
C GLN A 52 13.54 3.50 -7.40
N LYS A 53 13.12 4.16 -6.33
CA LYS A 53 12.29 3.55 -5.27
C LYS A 53 10.92 3.15 -5.79
N ASN A 54 10.25 4.02 -6.54
CA ASN A 54 8.92 3.77 -7.11
C ASN A 54 8.99 2.61 -8.09
N LYS A 55 10.01 2.59 -8.98
CA LYS A 55 10.27 1.44 -9.86
C LYS A 55 10.40 0.13 -9.10
N SER A 56 11.18 0.11 -8.02
CA SER A 56 11.36 -1.10 -7.21
C SER A 56 10.04 -1.60 -6.60
N ILE A 57 9.16 -0.69 -6.20
CA ILE A 57 7.83 -1.05 -5.67
C ILE A 57 6.93 -1.57 -6.78
N TYR A 58 6.92 -0.94 -7.97
CA TYR A 58 6.18 -1.43 -9.13
C TYR A 58 6.63 -2.82 -9.58
N ASP A 59 7.94 -3.09 -9.61
CA ASP A 59 8.49 -4.40 -9.93
C ASP A 59 8.00 -5.47 -8.92
N GLU A 60 7.84 -5.11 -7.64
CA GLU A 60 7.30 -6.02 -6.63
C GLU A 60 5.79 -6.22 -6.80
N PHE A 61 5.03 -5.18 -7.13
CA PHE A 61 3.62 -5.30 -7.49
C PHE A 61 3.40 -6.26 -8.65
N GLU A 62 4.20 -6.17 -9.71
CA GLU A 62 4.10 -7.05 -10.88
C GLU A 62 4.39 -8.51 -10.52
N LYS A 63 5.38 -8.77 -9.66
CA LYS A 63 5.65 -10.12 -9.13
C LYS A 63 4.46 -10.65 -8.35
N GLN A 64 3.91 -9.87 -7.42
CA GLN A 64 2.76 -10.30 -6.62
C GLN A 64 1.51 -10.51 -7.50
N ALA A 65 1.31 -9.66 -8.51
CA ALA A 65 0.24 -9.81 -9.49
C ALA A 65 0.36 -11.12 -10.28
N SER A 66 1.57 -11.53 -10.65
CA SER A 66 1.82 -12.81 -11.33
C SER A 66 1.51 -14.03 -10.46
N MET A 67 1.58 -13.89 -9.13
CA MET A 67 1.30 -14.96 -8.17
C MET A 67 -0.18 -15.04 -7.80
N ASN A 68 -0.87 -13.89 -7.68
CA ASN A 68 -2.26 -13.82 -7.24
C ASN A 68 -3.02 -12.65 -7.86
N GLU A 69 -3.33 -12.78 -9.15
CA GLU A 69 -4.02 -11.75 -9.95
C GLU A 69 -5.38 -11.37 -9.37
N ALA A 70 -6.15 -12.34 -8.86
CA ALA A 70 -7.49 -12.09 -8.31
C ALA A 70 -7.48 -11.12 -7.11
N LYS A 71 -6.39 -11.12 -6.34
CA LYS A 71 -6.23 -10.27 -5.15
C LYS A 71 -5.51 -8.96 -5.45
N VAL A 72 -4.50 -9.02 -6.33
CA VAL A 72 -3.57 -7.93 -6.58
C VAL A 72 -4.00 -7.06 -7.77
N GLY A 73 -4.79 -7.59 -8.70
CA GLY A 73 -5.16 -6.94 -9.97
C GLY A 73 -5.68 -5.52 -9.79
N LYS A 74 -6.73 -5.34 -8.97
CA LYS A 74 -7.32 -4.02 -8.69
C LYS A 74 -6.28 -3.00 -8.21
N TRP A 75 -5.43 -3.37 -7.26
CA TRP A 75 -4.43 -2.48 -6.67
C TRP A 75 -3.28 -2.20 -7.63
N ASN A 76 -2.91 -3.18 -8.45
CA ASN A 76 -1.90 -3.03 -9.49
C ASN A 76 -2.36 -2.08 -10.60
N ASP A 77 -3.63 -2.17 -11.02
CA ASP A 77 -4.19 -1.29 -12.04
C ASP A 77 -4.24 0.16 -11.53
N LEU A 78 -4.70 0.38 -10.29
CA LEU A 78 -4.66 1.69 -9.66
C LEU A 78 -3.22 2.22 -9.52
N ALA A 79 -2.26 1.38 -9.13
CA ALA A 79 -0.86 1.77 -9.03
C ALA A 79 -0.28 2.20 -10.40
N LYS A 80 -0.64 1.51 -11.49
CA LYS A 80 -0.25 1.87 -12.86
C LYS A 80 -0.91 3.17 -13.33
N GLU A 81 -2.16 3.42 -12.96
CA GLU A 81 -2.83 4.69 -13.24
C GLU A 81 -2.14 5.85 -12.53
N VAL A 82 -1.79 5.69 -11.24
CA VAL A 82 -1.00 6.68 -10.49
C VAL A 82 0.33 6.96 -11.20
N ARG A 83 1.05 5.91 -11.63
CA ARG A 83 2.32 6.04 -12.35
C ARG A 83 2.15 6.88 -13.62
N THR A 84 1.14 6.53 -14.43
CA THR A 84 0.89 7.19 -15.72
C THR A 84 0.62 8.68 -15.52
N LYS A 85 -0.23 9.03 -14.55
CA LYS A 85 -0.53 10.44 -14.22
C LYS A 85 0.71 11.18 -13.67
N ALA A 86 1.49 10.55 -12.81
CA ALA A 86 2.71 11.13 -12.25
C ALA A 86 3.78 11.37 -13.34
N ASP A 87 3.93 10.43 -14.28
CA ASP A 87 4.83 10.53 -15.43
C ASP A 87 4.39 11.67 -16.38
N GLU A 88 3.09 11.76 -16.69
CA GLU A 88 2.53 12.83 -17.52
C GLU A 88 2.78 14.22 -16.93
N ILE A 89 2.55 14.41 -15.62
CA ILE A 89 2.76 15.72 -14.98
C ILE A 89 4.26 16.03 -14.87
N SER A 90 5.08 15.03 -14.55
CA SER A 90 6.54 15.21 -14.52
C SER A 90 7.08 15.67 -15.87
N GLN A 91 6.58 15.08 -16.97
CA GLN A 91 6.95 15.48 -18.33
C GLN A 91 6.51 16.92 -18.64
N VAL A 92 5.28 17.30 -18.29
CA VAL A 92 4.81 18.69 -18.44
C VAL A 92 5.72 19.66 -17.70
N ILE A 93 6.19 19.30 -16.49
CA ILE A 93 7.10 20.16 -15.73
C ILE A 93 8.47 20.26 -16.41
N ASP A 94 9.01 19.18 -16.95
CA ASP A 94 10.28 19.22 -17.70
C ASP A 94 10.15 20.05 -18.98
N ASP A 95 9.05 19.91 -19.72
CA ASP A 95 8.76 20.72 -20.90
C ASP A 95 8.69 22.22 -20.55
N LEU A 96 8.05 22.56 -19.43
CA LEU A 96 7.97 23.94 -18.94
C LEU A 96 9.33 24.49 -18.51
N LYS A 97 10.17 23.69 -17.84
CA LYS A 97 11.55 24.07 -17.49
C LYS A 97 12.33 24.39 -18.76
N VAL A 98 12.26 23.53 -19.77
CA VAL A 98 12.93 23.72 -21.06
C VAL A 98 12.44 25.00 -21.73
N GLU A 99 11.13 25.24 -21.77
CA GLU A 99 10.56 26.42 -22.41
C GLU A 99 10.97 27.72 -21.72
N VAL A 100 10.94 27.75 -20.39
CA VAL A 100 11.35 28.89 -19.58
C VAL A 100 12.83 29.23 -19.83
N VAL A 101 13.69 28.22 -19.91
CA VAL A 101 15.12 28.41 -20.20
C VAL A 101 15.36 28.82 -21.66
N LYS A 102 14.67 28.22 -22.63
CA LYS A 102 14.77 28.62 -24.06
C LYS A 102 14.36 30.07 -24.29
N THR A 103 13.35 30.53 -23.56
CA THR A 103 12.89 31.92 -23.65
C THR A 103 13.93 32.90 -23.10
N ALA A 104 14.80 32.45 -22.19
CA ALA A 104 15.81 33.27 -21.55
C ALA A 104 17.17 33.26 -22.25
N ASP A 105 17.69 32.06 -22.52
CA ASP A 105 19.06 31.85 -23.00
C ASP A 105 19.09 31.58 -24.52
N GLY A 106 17.92 31.44 -25.18
CA GLY A 106 17.78 31.16 -26.61
C GLY A 106 17.63 29.67 -26.95
N GLU A 107 17.42 29.34 -28.24
CA GLU A 107 17.19 27.95 -28.68
C GLU A 107 18.42 27.04 -28.52
N GLU A 108 19.64 27.59 -28.50
CA GLU A 108 20.92 26.88 -28.33
C GLU A 108 21.47 26.95 -26.90
N ALA A 109 20.61 27.13 -25.89
CA ALA A 109 21.05 27.26 -24.50
C ALA A 109 21.88 26.04 -24.04
N GLU A 110 23.13 26.27 -23.60
CA GLU A 110 24.01 25.24 -23.01
C GLU A 110 23.44 24.62 -21.72
N ALA A 111 22.41 25.24 -21.16
CA ALA A 111 21.64 24.76 -20.03
C ALA A 111 20.75 23.55 -20.36
N ILE A 112 20.51 23.24 -21.63
CA ILE A 112 19.65 22.13 -22.05
C ILE A 112 20.53 21.00 -22.55
N VAL A 113 20.68 19.95 -21.75
CA VAL A 113 21.43 18.73 -22.10
C VAL A 113 20.45 17.58 -22.20
N ASP A 114 20.34 16.96 -23.39
CA ASP A 114 19.42 15.84 -23.65
C ASP A 114 17.94 16.10 -23.28
N GLY A 115 17.49 17.36 -23.40
CA GLY A 115 16.13 17.78 -23.04
C GLY A 115 15.91 18.02 -21.55
N ILE A 116 16.96 17.93 -20.72
CA ILE A 116 16.92 18.21 -19.29
C ILE A 116 17.63 19.53 -19.01
N VAL A 117 17.02 20.35 -18.16
CA VAL A 117 17.60 21.62 -17.72
C VAL A 117 18.63 21.40 -16.62
N VAL A 118 19.87 21.82 -16.90
CA VAL A 118 20.98 21.87 -15.94
C VAL A 118 21.06 23.28 -15.37
N ALA A 119 20.56 23.48 -14.15
CA ALA A 119 20.45 24.79 -13.51
C ALA A 119 21.78 25.56 -13.41
N LYS A 120 22.90 24.84 -13.34
CA LYS A 120 24.26 25.43 -13.29
C LYS A 120 24.62 26.21 -14.56
N ASN A 121 24.13 25.77 -15.71
CA ASN A 121 24.52 26.29 -17.03
C ASN A 121 23.56 27.36 -17.54
N ILE A 122 22.57 27.76 -16.74
CA ILE A 122 21.69 28.89 -17.08
C ILE A 122 22.50 30.19 -17.06
N ASP A 123 22.39 30.98 -18.12
CA ASP A 123 23.10 32.26 -18.24
C ASP A 123 22.29 33.39 -17.60
N ALA A 124 21.00 33.50 -17.94
CA ALA A 124 20.07 34.51 -17.42
C ALA A 124 19.46 34.15 -16.04
N LYS A 125 20.27 33.64 -15.10
CA LYS A 125 19.82 33.16 -13.77
C LYS A 125 19.05 34.20 -12.95
N ASP A 126 19.41 35.47 -13.09
CA ASP A 126 18.84 36.59 -12.35
C ASP A 126 17.60 37.21 -13.01
N ASN A 127 17.23 36.76 -14.21
CA ASN A 127 16.06 37.29 -14.92
C ASN A 127 14.77 36.99 -14.13
N GLN A 128 13.98 38.03 -13.83
CA GLN A 128 12.76 37.94 -13.03
C GLN A 128 11.46 37.98 -13.86
N ASP A 129 11.56 38.29 -15.14
CA ASP A 129 10.40 38.56 -16.00
C ASP A 129 9.94 37.29 -16.73
N ILE A 130 10.86 36.43 -17.12
CA ILE A 130 10.57 35.30 -18.02
C ILE A 130 9.70 34.23 -17.35
N GLY A 131 9.93 33.96 -16.06
CA GLY A 131 9.07 33.06 -15.29
C GLY A 131 7.62 33.52 -15.30
N GLY A 132 7.40 34.80 -15.02
CA GLY A 132 6.08 35.43 -15.06
C GLY A 132 5.50 35.46 -16.47
N GLN A 133 6.30 35.74 -17.50
CA GLN A 133 5.86 35.77 -18.88
C GLN A 133 5.31 34.41 -19.34
N VAL A 134 6.03 33.32 -19.09
CA VAL A 134 5.63 31.98 -19.56
C VAL A 134 4.55 31.38 -18.65
N LEU A 135 4.71 31.45 -17.33
CA LEU A 135 3.82 30.74 -16.41
C LEU A 135 2.57 31.53 -16.03
N VAL A 136 2.67 32.86 -15.89
CA VAL A 136 1.54 33.73 -15.52
C VAL A 136 0.84 34.27 -16.78
N MET A 137 1.57 34.99 -17.64
CA MET A 137 0.96 35.71 -18.77
C MET A 137 0.48 34.79 -19.90
N GLN A 138 1.21 33.71 -20.21
CA GLN A 138 0.76 32.71 -21.19
C GLN A 138 -0.18 31.65 -20.57
N GLY A 139 -0.45 31.71 -19.26
CA GLY A 139 -1.40 30.83 -18.57
C GLY A 139 -0.96 29.38 -18.37
N LYS A 140 0.31 29.04 -18.67
CA LYS A 140 0.83 27.67 -18.54
C LYS A 140 0.94 27.21 -17.09
N GLY A 141 1.16 28.13 -16.16
CA GLY A 141 1.16 27.84 -14.73
C GLY A 141 -0.22 27.44 -14.20
N GLU A 142 -1.29 28.01 -14.73
CA GLU A 142 -2.66 27.61 -14.34
C GLU A 142 -3.01 26.23 -14.90
N GLN A 143 -2.54 25.89 -16.11
CA GLN A 143 -2.69 24.53 -16.66
C GLN A 143 -1.94 23.49 -15.83
N LEU A 144 -0.72 23.82 -15.39
CA LEU A 144 0.06 22.98 -14.49
C LEU A 144 -0.67 22.79 -13.16
N LYS A 145 -1.17 23.88 -12.58
CA LYS A 145 -1.95 23.86 -11.34
C LYS A 145 -3.17 22.94 -11.46
N GLN A 146 -3.95 23.08 -12.53
CA GLN A 146 -5.11 22.22 -12.77
C GLN A 146 -4.72 20.74 -12.85
N LYS A 147 -3.63 20.40 -13.55
CA LYS A 147 -3.14 19.02 -13.61
C LYS A 147 -2.71 18.48 -12.24
N VAL A 148 -2.10 19.31 -11.40
CA VAL A 148 -1.72 18.95 -10.02
C VAL A 148 -2.96 18.76 -9.15
N ASP A 149 -3.98 19.62 -9.30
CA ASP A 149 -5.26 19.48 -8.61
C ASP A 149 -5.97 18.18 -9.00
N GLU A 150 -6.08 17.89 -10.29
CA GLU A 150 -6.65 16.65 -10.80
C GLU A 150 -5.91 15.41 -10.30
N PHE A 151 -4.59 15.48 -10.17
CA PHE A 151 -3.78 14.41 -9.61
C PHE A 151 -4.00 14.24 -8.11
N ARG A 152 -4.00 15.34 -7.35
CA ARG A 152 -4.30 15.32 -5.92
C ARG A 152 -5.67 14.70 -5.66
N ASP A 153 -6.70 15.15 -6.35
CA ASP A 153 -8.07 14.68 -6.18
C ASP A 153 -8.19 13.19 -6.55
N PHE A 154 -7.48 12.77 -7.61
CA PHE A 154 -7.38 11.35 -7.97
C PHE A 154 -6.71 10.52 -6.87
N LEU A 155 -5.63 11.00 -6.25
CA LEU A 155 -4.98 10.29 -5.14
C LEU A 155 -5.92 10.17 -3.93
N LEU A 156 -6.57 11.28 -3.55
CA LEU A 156 -7.49 11.31 -2.40
C LEU A 156 -8.71 10.40 -2.60
N ALA A 157 -9.25 10.31 -3.81
CA ALA A 157 -10.40 9.46 -4.13
C ALA A 157 -10.11 7.95 -4.02
N ASN A 158 -8.84 7.55 -4.06
CA ASN A 158 -8.42 6.14 -4.03
C ASN A 158 -7.87 5.69 -2.66
N ILE A 159 -7.90 6.57 -1.65
CA ILE A 159 -7.43 6.28 -0.29
C ILE A 159 -8.64 6.23 0.66
N ASP A 160 -8.64 5.26 1.57
CA ASP A 160 -9.71 5.14 2.56
C ASP A 160 -9.60 6.23 3.64
N GLU A 161 -10.73 6.73 4.13
CA GLU A 161 -10.79 7.83 5.13
C GLU A 161 -10.11 7.49 6.47
N ASP A 162 -9.85 6.21 6.73
CA ASP A 162 -9.20 5.71 7.97
C ASP A 162 -7.67 5.98 8.00
N HIS A 163 -7.13 6.66 6.99
CA HIS A 163 -5.71 7.04 6.91
C HIS A 163 -5.48 8.57 6.90
N PRO A 164 -5.87 9.30 7.97
CA PRO A 164 -5.82 10.77 8.00
C PRO A 164 -4.40 11.33 7.88
N THR A 165 -3.37 10.59 8.30
CA THR A 165 -1.97 11.00 8.18
C THR A 165 -1.49 11.03 6.73
N LEU A 166 -1.95 10.09 5.90
CA LEU A 166 -1.60 10.02 4.49
C LEU A 166 -2.34 11.10 3.69
N LEU A 167 -3.64 11.26 3.97
CA LEU A 167 -4.47 12.31 3.35
C LEU A 167 -3.87 13.70 3.62
N ALA A 168 -3.57 14.01 4.89
CA ALA A 168 -2.95 15.29 5.26
C ALA A 168 -1.55 15.49 4.64
N ALA A 169 -0.78 14.42 4.43
CA ALA A 169 0.52 14.50 3.77
C ALA A 169 0.38 14.86 2.29
N ILE A 170 -0.56 14.24 1.58
CA ILE A 170 -0.83 14.50 0.15
C ILE A 170 -1.38 15.91 -0.03
N GLU A 171 -2.36 16.32 0.79
CA GLU A 171 -2.92 17.68 0.77
C GLU A 171 -1.84 18.73 1.00
N LYS A 172 -0.93 18.48 1.94
CA LYS A 172 0.17 19.41 2.25
C LYS A 172 1.22 19.46 1.14
N ASN A 173 1.62 18.32 0.58
CA ASN A 173 2.66 18.25 -0.43
C ASN A 173 2.18 18.84 -1.77
N LEU A 174 0.93 18.57 -2.14
CA LEU A 174 0.30 19.04 -3.39
C LEU A 174 -0.62 20.23 -3.13
N ASN A 175 -0.26 21.11 -2.20
CA ASN A 175 -1.04 22.30 -1.92
C ASN A 175 -0.80 23.38 -2.99
N THR A 176 -1.86 23.70 -3.70
CA THR A 176 -1.97 24.68 -4.79
C THR A 176 -2.98 25.78 -4.47
N GLU A 177 -3.43 25.87 -3.22
CA GLU A 177 -4.37 26.89 -2.77
C GLU A 177 -3.79 28.29 -2.93
N ASN A 178 -4.66 29.24 -3.24
CA ASN A 178 -4.25 30.63 -3.37
C ASN A 178 -3.83 31.18 -1.99
N PRO A 179 -2.69 31.89 -1.92
CA PRO A 179 -2.24 32.50 -0.68
C PRO A 179 -3.23 33.55 -0.16
N PRO A 180 -3.17 33.89 1.14
CA PRO A 180 -3.93 35.01 1.66
C PRO A 180 -3.60 36.30 0.90
N PRO A 181 -4.58 37.19 0.69
CA PRO A 181 -4.37 38.45 -0.03
C PRO A 181 -3.28 39.28 0.65
N LEU A 182 -2.57 40.08 -0.15
CA LEU A 182 -1.53 40.97 0.36
C LEU A 182 -2.10 41.95 1.40
N PRO A 183 -1.24 42.61 2.21
CA PRO A 183 -1.67 43.68 3.11
C PRO A 183 -2.48 44.81 2.43
N ASP A 184 -2.35 44.94 1.11
CA ASP A 184 -3.09 45.87 0.23
C ASP A 184 -4.43 45.30 -0.30
N GLY A 185 -4.86 44.13 0.18
CA GLY A 185 -6.15 43.52 -0.19
C GLY A 185 -6.23 42.93 -1.60
N THR A 186 -5.14 42.93 -2.36
CA THR A 186 -5.11 42.35 -3.70
C THR A 186 -5.04 40.82 -3.60
N PRO A 187 -5.99 40.08 -4.21
CA PRO A 187 -5.93 38.62 -4.25
C PRO A 187 -4.75 38.17 -5.10
N GLN A 188 -3.93 37.26 -4.58
CA GLN A 188 -2.86 36.63 -5.35
C GLN A 188 -3.22 35.20 -5.71
N SER A 189 -2.90 34.82 -6.95
CA SER A 189 -2.95 33.42 -7.36
C SER A 189 -1.68 32.70 -6.88
N TRP A 190 -1.81 31.39 -6.64
CA TRP A 190 -0.66 30.53 -6.35
C TRP A 190 0.43 30.65 -7.45
N VAL A 191 0.02 30.76 -8.71
CA VAL A 191 0.94 30.89 -9.86
C VAL A 191 1.70 32.22 -9.81
N SER A 192 1.01 33.34 -9.55
CA SER A 192 1.64 34.66 -9.41
C SER A 192 2.66 34.68 -8.28
N GLN A 193 2.29 34.16 -7.10
CA GLN A 193 3.19 34.14 -5.94
C GLN A 193 4.47 33.33 -6.19
N ASN A 194 4.38 32.20 -6.90
CA ASN A 194 5.50 31.28 -7.08
C ASN A 194 6.37 31.59 -8.31
N PHE A 195 5.87 32.34 -9.28
CA PHE A 195 6.55 32.53 -10.57
C PHE A 195 6.67 33.98 -11.05
N GLU A 196 5.99 34.94 -10.44
CA GLU A 196 6.06 36.35 -10.83
C GLU A 196 7.17 37.09 -10.09
N HIS A 197 7.98 37.87 -10.80
CA HIS A 197 9.12 38.63 -10.25
C HIS A 197 10.15 37.79 -9.47
N ILE A 198 10.28 36.50 -9.82
CA ILE A 198 11.21 35.56 -9.18
C ILE A 198 12.32 35.22 -10.18
N PRO A 199 13.60 35.15 -9.73
CA PRO A 199 14.72 34.78 -10.59
C PRO A 199 14.50 33.44 -11.30
N LEU A 200 14.93 33.36 -12.55
CA LEU A 200 14.76 32.19 -13.42
C LEU A 200 15.23 30.88 -12.77
N VAL A 201 16.39 30.91 -12.11
CA VAL A 201 16.94 29.73 -11.42
C VAL A 201 16.04 29.26 -10.27
N ALA A 202 15.38 30.19 -9.58
CA ALA A 202 14.44 29.87 -8.51
C ALA A 202 13.12 29.31 -9.07
N VAL A 203 12.65 29.82 -10.22
CA VAL A 203 11.50 29.25 -10.95
C VAL A 203 11.75 27.79 -11.33
N VAL A 204 12.91 27.50 -11.93
CA VAL A 204 13.33 26.11 -12.25
C VAL A 204 13.40 25.25 -10.99
N THR A 205 13.96 25.79 -9.90
CA THR A 205 14.04 25.08 -8.61
C THR A 205 12.65 24.76 -8.05
N MET A 206 11.68 25.68 -8.14
CA MET A 206 10.30 25.45 -7.70
C MET A 206 9.58 24.40 -8.53
N LEU A 207 9.81 24.38 -9.85
CA LEU A 207 9.32 23.32 -10.73
C LEU A 207 9.92 21.96 -10.35
N THR A 208 11.22 21.87 -10.10
CA THR A 208 11.88 20.64 -9.62
C THR A 208 11.38 20.21 -8.24
N LYS A 209 11.08 21.17 -7.35
CA LYS A 209 10.45 20.90 -6.04
C LYS A 209 9.06 20.27 -6.22
N LEU A 210 8.24 20.79 -7.14
CA LEU A 210 6.94 20.20 -7.46
C LEU A 210 7.07 18.77 -8.03
N GLN A 211 8.05 18.51 -8.90
CA GLN A 211 8.34 17.14 -9.36
C GLN A 211 8.66 16.21 -8.18
N THR A 212 9.44 16.69 -7.21
CA THR A 212 9.77 15.94 -6.01
C THR A 212 8.51 15.60 -5.19
N ASP A 213 7.61 16.57 -5.00
CA ASP A 213 6.37 16.39 -4.26
C ASP A 213 5.42 15.39 -4.95
N ILE A 214 5.36 15.41 -6.29
CA ILE A 214 4.59 14.46 -7.09
C ILE A 214 5.15 13.05 -6.92
N ARG A 215 6.47 12.88 -7.06
CA ARG A 215 7.12 11.56 -6.93
C ARG A 215 7.08 11.00 -5.52
N ASN A 216 7.13 11.86 -4.51
CA ASN A 216 6.93 11.47 -3.13
C ASN A 216 5.48 11.03 -2.86
N SER A 217 4.49 11.79 -3.35
CA SER A 217 3.08 11.42 -3.20
C SER A 217 2.74 10.13 -3.94
N GLU A 218 3.29 9.92 -5.14
CA GLU A 218 3.25 8.64 -5.86
C GLU A 218 3.80 7.50 -4.98
N ALA A 219 4.99 7.68 -4.39
CA ALA A 219 5.62 6.67 -3.54
C ALA A 219 4.74 6.27 -2.34
N ASP A 220 4.15 7.26 -1.68
CA ASP A 220 3.35 7.03 -0.47
C ASP A 220 2.03 6.32 -0.79
N VAL A 221 1.35 6.70 -1.88
CA VAL A 221 0.10 6.05 -2.30
C VAL A 221 0.35 4.63 -2.84
N VAL A 222 1.42 4.43 -3.61
CA VAL A 222 1.75 3.09 -4.11
C VAL A 222 2.14 2.16 -2.96
N ARG A 223 2.85 2.65 -1.93
CA ARG A 223 3.09 1.88 -0.70
C ARG A 223 1.80 1.56 0.04
N TYR A 224 0.86 2.50 0.08
CA TYR A 224 -0.45 2.28 0.68
C TYR A 224 -1.19 1.12 -0.02
N PHE A 225 -1.28 1.16 -1.35
CA PHE A 225 -1.89 0.08 -2.14
C PHE A 225 -1.17 -1.27 -1.91
N TYR A 226 0.16 -1.26 -1.77
CA TYR A 226 0.91 -2.49 -1.50
C TYR A 226 0.59 -3.05 -0.10
N GLY A 227 0.46 -2.14 0.87
CA GLY A 227 0.00 -2.46 2.23
C GLY A 227 -1.37 -3.13 2.24
N GLN A 228 -2.31 -2.66 1.41
CA GLN A 228 -3.66 -3.22 1.32
C GLN A 228 -3.71 -4.66 0.80
N ILE A 229 -2.78 -5.02 -0.10
CA ILE A 229 -2.61 -6.41 -0.53
C ILE A 229 -2.23 -7.30 0.65
N SER A 230 -1.23 -6.89 1.44
CA SER A 230 -0.77 -7.70 2.59
C SER A 230 -1.72 -7.64 3.78
N ALA A 231 -2.45 -6.53 3.94
CA ALA A 231 -3.42 -6.35 5.02
C ALA A 231 -4.54 -7.37 4.95
N SER A 232 -4.90 -7.85 3.75
CA SER A 232 -5.93 -8.87 3.56
C SER A 232 -5.42 -10.32 3.74
N ASP A 233 -4.14 -10.54 4.04
CA ASP A 233 -3.60 -11.88 4.32
C ASP A 233 -3.76 -12.29 5.78
N PHE A 234 -4.23 -13.52 5.99
CA PHE A 234 -4.15 -14.18 7.28
C PHE A 234 -2.68 -14.41 7.65
N LYS A 235 -2.26 -13.81 8.76
CA LYS A 235 -0.90 -13.95 9.27
C LYS A 235 -0.80 -15.25 10.07
N PHE A 236 -0.32 -16.32 9.44
CA PHE A 236 -0.01 -17.57 10.13
C PHE A 236 1.45 -17.57 10.59
N ASN A 237 1.69 -17.89 11.86
CA ASN A 237 3.04 -17.85 12.44
C ASN A 237 3.65 -19.23 12.69
N LYS A 238 2.84 -20.30 12.67
CA LYS A 238 3.30 -21.65 12.99
C LYS A 238 2.73 -22.65 11.99
N LEU A 239 3.64 -23.33 11.30
CA LEU A 239 3.32 -24.44 10.40
C LEU A 239 3.47 -25.76 11.17
N THR A 240 2.42 -26.58 11.17
CA THR A 240 2.44 -27.90 11.81
C THR A 240 2.02 -28.96 10.79
N PRO A 241 2.80 -30.03 10.59
CA PRO A 241 2.35 -31.16 9.78
C PRO A 241 1.21 -31.89 10.51
N VAL A 242 0.12 -32.13 9.80
CA VAL A 242 -1.04 -32.89 10.28
C VAL A 242 -1.20 -34.13 9.42
N VAL A 243 -1.43 -35.27 10.08
CA VAL A 243 -1.68 -36.56 9.43
C VAL A 243 -3.08 -37.00 9.82
N ILE A 244 -3.97 -37.13 8.84
CA ILE A 244 -5.34 -37.61 9.02
C ILE A 244 -5.44 -39.02 8.43
N PRO A 245 -5.43 -40.08 9.25
CA PRO A 245 -5.65 -41.44 8.76
C PRO A 245 -7.12 -41.67 8.43
N LYS A 246 -7.41 -42.42 7.34
CA LYS A 246 -8.79 -42.87 7.06
C LYS A 246 -9.31 -43.85 8.12
N SER A 247 -8.41 -44.67 8.66
CA SER A 247 -8.66 -45.53 9.82
C SER A 247 -7.39 -45.67 10.64
N SER A 248 -7.50 -45.52 11.96
CA SER A 248 -6.41 -45.80 12.90
C SER A 248 -6.21 -47.30 13.16
N TYR A 249 -7.17 -48.14 12.74
CA TYR A 249 -7.15 -49.58 12.92
C TYR A 249 -7.15 -50.31 11.56
N VAL A 250 -6.14 -51.12 11.30
CA VAL A 250 -6.00 -51.91 10.07
C VAL A 250 -5.61 -53.35 10.39
N LEU A 251 -6.15 -54.30 9.64
CA LEU A 251 -5.80 -55.71 9.76
C LEU A 251 -4.47 -56.01 9.06
N ARG A 252 -3.74 -57.01 9.55
CA ARG A 252 -2.48 -57.46 8.93
C ARG A 252 -2.75 -57.92 7.49
N GLY A 253 -2.07 -57.30 6.52
CA GLY A 253 -2.27 -57.52 5.09
C GLY A 253 -3.23 -56.54 4.42
N GLY A 254 -3.91 -55.68 5.19
CA GLY A 254 -4.67 -54.54 4.67
C GLY A 254 -3.79 -53.33 4.33
N GLN A 255 -4.40 -52.33 3.67
CA GLN A 255 -3.76 -51.07 3.29
C GLN A 255 -4.03 -49.98 4.34
N TYR A 256 -2.98 -49.27 4.76
CA TYR A 256 -3.11 -48.07 5.59
C TYR A 256 -3.08 -46.83 4.69
N GLU A 257 -4.10 -46.00 4.79
CA GLU A 257 -4.23 -44.75 4.03
C GLU A 257 -4.33 -43.56 4.98
N ALA A 258 -3.54 -42.53 4.72
CA ALA A 258 -3.54 -41.28 5.47
C ALA A 258 -3.24 -40.09 4.56
N GLU A 259 -3.87 -38.96 4.85
CA GLU A 259 -3.61 -37.68 4.21
C GLU A 259 -2.61 -36.88 5.05
N VAL A 260 -1.58 -36.33 4.40
CA VAL A 260 -0.53 -35.55 5.05
C VAL A 260 -0.52 -34.15 4.45
N PHE A 261 -0.74 -33.14 5.27
CA PHE A 261 -0.70 -31.74 4.84
C PHE A 261 -0.12 -30.83 5.92
N ILE A 262 0.25 -29.61 5.54
CA ILE A 262 0.71 -28.59 6.47
C ILE A 262 -0.49 -27.75 6.92
N ALA A 263 -0.78 -27.77 8.21
CA ALA A 263 -1.71 -26.84 8.82
C ALA A 263 -0.96 -25.58 9.28
N ALA A 264 -1.36 -24.44 8.75
CA ALA A 264 -0.90 -23.14 9.20
C ALA A 264 -1.82 -22.64 10.32
N GLN A 265 -1.26 -22.26 11.47
CA GLN A 265 -2.00 -21.73 12.61
C GLN A 265 -1.38 -20.41 13.08
N ASP A 266 -2.19 -19.57 13.71
CA ASP A 266 -1.76 -18.38 14.41
C ASP A 266 -1.83 -18.62 15.92
N THR A 267 -0.71 -18.47 16.63
CA THR A 267 -0.70 -18.57 18.10
C THR A 267 -1.11 -17.28 18.81
N THR A 268 -1.20 -16.17 18.08
CA THR A 268 -1.55 -14.85 18.64
C THR A 268 -3.05 -14.59 18.59
N GLN A 269 -3.71 -14.89 17.46
CA GLN A 269 -5.17 -14.86 17.38
C GLN A 269 -5.75 -16.24 17.73
N GLN A 270 -6.51 -16.29 18.82
CA GLN A 270 -7.24 -17.49 19.19
C GLN A 270 -8.61 -17.48 18.50
N PRO A 271 -8.91 -18.44 17.62
CA PRO A 271 -10.26 -18.54 17.04
C PRO A 271 -11.28 -18.85 18.14
N ARG A 272 -12.57 -18.78 17.83
CA ARG A 272 -13.62 -19.31 18.72
C ARG A 272 -14.15 -20.59 18.10
N ILE A 273 -14.11 -21.69 18.85
CA ILE A 273 -14.59 -22.99 18.36
C ILE A 273 -15.84 -23.37 19.16
N PHE A 274 -16.94 -23.54 18.44
CA PHE A 274 -18.23 -23.91 18.97
C PHE A 274 -18.56 -25.33 18.51
N ILE A 275 -19.10 -26.15 19.42
CA ILE A 275 -19.61 -27.49 19.13
C ILE A 275 -21.13 -27.43 19.13
N GLY A 276 -21.75 -27.99 18.09
CA GLY A 276 -23.21 -28.02 17.96
C GLY A 276 -23.67 -28.27 16.54
N ASN A 277 -24.98 -28.32 16.35
CA ASN A 277 -25.59 -28.40 15.03
C ASN A 277 -25.44 -27.06 14.30
N VAL A 278 -25.17 -27.13 13.01
CA VAL A 278 -24.88 -25.97 12.16
C VAL A 278 -25.95 -25.88 11.08
N GLU A 279 -26.56 -24.70 10.93
CA GLU A 279 -27.40 -24.36 9.77
C GLU A 279 -26.70 -23.28 8.93
N GLU A 280 -26.96 -23.33 7.63
CA GLU A 280 -26.48 -22.36 6.65
C GLU A 280 -27.49 -21.23 6.52
N ASP A 281 -27.05 -19.98 6.72
CA ASP A 281 -27.87 -18.78 6.55
C ASP A 281 -28.00 -18.42 5.06
N GLU A 282 -29.00 -17.61 4.68
CA GLU A 282 -29.29 -17.24 3.27
C GLU A 282 -28.10 -16.54 2.55
N ASN A 283 -27.10 -16.07 3.30
CA ASN A 283 -25.88 -15.43 2.78
C ASN A 283 -24.66 -16.38 2.70
N GLY A 284 -24.84 -17.70 2.87
CA GLY A 284 -23.74 -18.68 2.83
C GLY A 284 -22.84 -18.67 4.08
N ASN A 285 -23.28 -18.01 5.15
CA ASN A 285 -22.59 -18.00 6.44
C ASN A 285 -23.19 -19.06 7.37
N TYR A 286 -22.35 -19.73 8.16
CA TYR A 286 -22.82 -20.80 9.04
C TYR A 286 -23.15 -20.26 10.45
N LYS A 287 -24.33 -20.61 10.96
CA LYS A 287 -24.78 -20.26 12.31
C LYS A 287 -25.06 -21.53 13.13
N MET A 288 -24.72 -21.48 14.42
CA MET A 288 -25.04 -22.53 15.39
C MET A 288 -26.55 -22.53 15.67
N VAL A 289 -27.15 -23.73 15.71
CA VAL A 289 -28.56 -23.92 16.08
C VAL A 289 -28.64 -24.69 17.39
N GLY A 290 -29.17 -24.04 18.44
CA GLY A 290 -29.34 -24.60 19.78
C GLY A 290 -28.27 -24.16 20.79
N GLY A 291 -28.10 -24.94 21.86
CA GLY A 291 -27.08 -24.67 22.88
C GLY A 291 -25.68 -25.01 22.35
N SER A 292 -24.78 -24.03 22.36
CA SER A 292 -23.40 -24.19 21.92
C SER A 292 -22.46 -24.38 23.11
N ASP A 293 -21.68 -25.46 23.12
CA ASP A 293 -20.53 -25.58 24.02
C ASP A 293 -19.27 -25.03 23.33
N SER A 294 -18.52 -24.19 24.04
CA SER A 294 -17.26 -23.63 23.53
C SER A 294 -16.08 -24.52 23.93
N LEU A 295 -15.18 -24.84 23.00
CA LEU A 295 -13.98 -25.61 23.32
C LEU A 295 -12.92 -24.72 23.98
N PRO A 296 -12.23 -25.22 25.03
CA PRO A 296 -11.02 -24.57 25.52
C PRO A 296 -9.94 -24.64 24.43
N ILE A 297 -9.30 -23.51 24.17
CA ILE A 297 -8.28 -23.37 23.13
C ILE A 297 -6.92 -23.21 23.80
N GLU A 298 -6.01 -24.13 23.49
CA GLU A 298 -4.61 -24.05 23.90
C GLU A 298 -3.73 -23.94 22.65
N ASN A 299 -2.94 -22.87 22.54
CA ASN A 299 -2.03 -22.63 21.41
C ASN A 299 -2.71 -22.70 20.02
N GLY A 300 -3.93 -22.16 19.91
CA GLY A 300 -4.69 -22.18 18.65
C GLY A 300 -5.40 -23.51 18.34
N LYS A 301 -5.38 -24.48 19.27
CA LYS A 301 -6.04 -25.78 19.11
C LYS A 301 -7.17 -25.95 20.13
N GLY A 302 -8.38 -26.25 19.65
CA GLY A 302 -9.48 -26.66 20.51
C GLY A 302 -9.30 -28.10 21.01
N GLN A 303 -9.43 -28.33 22.32
CA GLN A 303 -9.36 -29.68 22.88
C GLN A 303 -10.75 -30.25 23.14
N TYR A 304 -11.21 -31.15 22.28
CA TYR A 304 -12.45 -31.90 22.50
C TYR A 304 -12.19 -33.18 23.28
N LYS A 305 -12.94 -33.37 24.38
CA LYS A 305 -12.92 -34.58 25.22
C LYS A 305 -14.35 -34.94 25.60
N MET A 306 -14.80 -36.13 25.20
CA MET A 306 -16.11 -36.65 25.55
C MET A 306 -15.98 -38.11 26.00
N ALA A 307 -16.73 -38.50 27.04
CA ALA A 307 -16.78 -39.89 27.48
C ALA A 307 -17.61 -40.73 26.50
N ALA A 308 -17.01 -41.78 25.95
CA ALA A 308 -17.67 -42.70 25.02
C ALA A 308 -18.65 -43.60 25.77
N SER A 309 -19.95 -43.29 25.72
CA SER A 309 -20.99 -43.96 26.51
C SER A 309 -21.80 -45.02 25.75
N SER A 310 -21.84 -44.96 24.42
CA SER A 310 -22.65 -45.85 23.59
C SER A 310 -21.85 -46.39 22.41
N LEU A 311 -22.10 -47.66 22.09
CA LEU A 311 -21.42 -48.40 21.03
C LEU A 311 -21.82 -47.89 19.64
N GLY A 312 -20.90 -48.05 18.68
CA GLY A 312 -21.10 -47.72 17.27
C GLY A 312 -20.45 -46.39 16.84
N GLU A 313 -20.77 -45.96 15.62
CA GLU A 313 -20.28 -44.71 15.03
C GLU A 313 -20.92 -43.50 15.71
N LYS A 314 -20.10 -42.51 16.05
CA LYS A 314 -20.49 -41.21 16.59
C LYS A 314 -19.96 -40.12 15.68
N SER A 315 -20.85 -39.27 15.19
CA SER A 315 -20.48 -38.02 14.53
C SER A 315 -20.49 -36.87 15.55
N TRP A 316 -19.57 -35.93 15.36
CA TRP A 316 -19.56 -34.66 16.05
C TRP A 316 -19.06 -33.58 15.09
N GLY A 317 -19.48 -32.34 15.32
CA GLY A 317 -19.11 -31.25 14.43
C GLY A 317 -19.37 -29.91 15.08
N GLY A 318 -19.02 -28.86 14.34
CA GLY A 318 -19.22 -27.52 14.82
C GLY A 318 -18.67 -26.46 13.89
N LEU A 319 -18.40 -25.29 14.46
CA LEU A 319 -17.95 -24.11 13.74
C LEU A 319 -16.70 -23.52 14.36
N ILE A 320 -15.75 -23.17 13.51
CA ILE A 320 -14.60 -22.35 13.83
C ILE A 320 -14.88 -20.95 13.32
N ALA A 321 -14.99 -19.98 14.21
CA ALA A 321 -15.10 -18.57 13.90
C ALA A 321 -13.73 -17.90 14.09
N MET A 322 -13.23 -17.25 13.04
CA MET A 322 -11.97 -16.52 13.05
C MET A 322 -12.20 -15.10 12.55
N THR A 323 -11.61 -14.13 13.22
CA THR A 323 -11.60 -12.74 12.76
C THR A 323 -10.63 -12.64 11.59
N ALA A 324 -11.13 -12.25 10.43
CA ALA A 324 -10.33 -11.94 9.28
C ALA A 324 -9.62 -10.59 9.47
N PRO A 325 -8.52 -10.34 8.73
CA PRO A 325 -7.78 -9.08 8.84
C PRO A 325 -8.59 -7.83 8.51
N ASP A 326 -9.68 -7.98 7.75
CA ASP A 326 -10.67 -6.93 7.43
C ASP A 326 -11.65 -6.63 8.58
N GLY A 327 -11.50 -7.31 9.73
CA GLY A 327 -12.39 -7.20 10.88
C GLY A 327 -13.68 -8.03 10.78
N SER A 328 -13.95 -8.67 9.63
CA SER A 328 -15.10 -9.57 9.47
C SER A 328 -14.86 -10.91 10.19
N ILE A 329 -15.92 -11.59 10.61
CA ILE A 329 -15.81 -12.92 11.21
C ILE A 329 -16.07 -13.96 10.12
N LYS A 330 -15.05 -14.73 9.74
CA LYS A 330 -15.20 -15.89 8.85
C LYS A 330 -15.48 -17.15 9.66
N THR A 331 -16.42 -17.94 9.17
CA THR A 331 -16.85 -19.19 9.83
C THR A 331 -16.54 -20.40 8.94
N TYR A 332 -15.98 -21.44 9.55
CA TYR A 332 -15.62 -22.70 8.89
C TYR A 332 -16.29 -23.86 9.62
N LYS A 333 -17.11 -24.63 8.90
CA LYS A 333 -17.72 -25.85 9.45
C LYS A 333 -16.73 -27.01 9.43
N PHE A 334 -16.83 -27.86 10.44
CA PHE A 334 -16.15 -29.15 10.44
C PHE A 334 -17.07 -30.23 11.00
N GLU A 335 -16.90 -31.45 10.50
CA GLU A 335 -17.59 -32.64 10.97
C GLU A 335 -16.59 -33.78 10.99
N GLU A 336 -16.58 -34.55 12.07
CA GLU A 336 -15.71 -35.68 12.26
C GLU A 336 -16.46 -36.86 12.88
N LYS A 337 -15.96 -38.06 12.63
CA LYS A 337 -16.57 -39.31 13.10
C LYS A 337 -15.57 -40.14 13.89
N TYR A 338 -16.05 -40.78 14.95
CA TYR A 338 -15.28 -41.76 15.71
C TYR A 338 -16.13 -42.99 16.04
N GLU A 339 -15.49 -44.16 16.09
CA GLU A 339 -16.16 -45.42 16.40
C GLU A 339 -15.88 -45.84 17.84
N VAL A 340 -16.93 -46.22 18.57
CA VAL A 340 -16.85 -46.74 19.93
C VAL A 340 -17.09 -48.25 19.89
N ALA A 341 -16.02 -49.01 20.09
CA ALA A 341 -16.08 -50.46 20.19
C ALA A 341 -16.07 -50.93 21.65
N GLN A 342 -16.74 -52.05 21.91
CA GLN A 342 -16.65 -52.71 23.21
C GLN A 342 -15.35 -53.51 23.28
N PRO A 343 -14.58 -53.46 24.38
CA PRO A 343 -13.46 -54.37 24.56
C PRO A 343 -13.98 -55.81 24.57
N THR A 344 -13.42 -56.65 23.70
CA THR A 344 -13.73 -58.08 23.66
C THR A 344 -12.71 -58.84 24.50
N ALA A 345 -13.18 -59.79 25.32
CA ALA A 345 -12.34 -60.69 26.09
C ALA A 345 -12.65 -62.13 25.70
N ILE A 346 -11.67 -62.84 25.17
CA ILE A 346 -11.81 -64.26 24.83
C ILE A 346 -11.41 -65.08 26.05
N ILE A 347 -12.40 -65.55 26.80
CA ILE A 347 -12.20 -66.46 27.92
C ILE A 347 -12.43 -67.88 27.40
N SER A 348 -11.36 -68.65 27.22
CA SER A 348 -11.44 -70.04 26.79
C SER A 348 -10.86 -70.97 27.85
N ALA A 349 -11.58 -72.04 28.17
CA ALA A 349 -11.05 -73.11 29.00
C ALA A 349 -10.19 -74.04 28.12
N SER A 350 -8.87 -73.99 28.28
CA SER A 350 -7.94 -74.77 27.45
C SER A 350 -8.21 -76.28 27.47
N ALA A 351 -8.78 -76.80 28.56
CA ALA A 351 -9.16 -78.22 28.71
C ALA A 351 -10.38 -78.63 27.88
N ASN A 352 -11.21 -77.69 27.42
CA ASN A 352 -12.44 -77.97 26.67
C ASN A 352 -12.26 -77.92 25.15
N ARG A 353 -11.01 -77.96 24.65
CA ARG A 353 -10.69 -78.03 23.22
C ARG A 353 -10.78 -79.46 22.69
N VAL A 354 -11.94 -80.11 22.83
CA VAL A 354 -12.16 -81.51 22.45
C VAL A 354 -13.38 -81.61 21.53
N PHE A 355 -13.23 -82.37 20.44
CA PHE A 355 -14.33 -82.72 19.54
C PHE A 355 -14.75 -84.17 19.77
N TYR A 356 -16.05 -84.41 19.88
CA TYR A 356 -16.58 -85.77 20.06
C TYR A 356 -16.95 -86.38 18.70
N TYR A 357 -16.54 -87.63 18.50
CA TYR A 357 -16.86 -88.39 17.29
C TYR A 357 -18.29 -88.93 17.33
N GLY A 358 -19.03 -88.81 16.21
CA GLY A 358 -20.37 -89.38 16.05
C GLY A 358 -21.53 -88.54 16.61
N VAL A 359 -21.26 -87.35 17.16
CA VAL A 359 -22.28 -86.39 17.62
C VAL A 359 -22.05 -85.00 17.02
N PRO A 360 -23.09 -84.20 16.75
CA PRO A 360 -22.93 -82.82 16.31
C PRO A 360 -22.24 -81.98 17.38
N ASN A 361 -21.11 -81.36 17.05
CA ASN A 361 -20.41 -80.42 17.93
C ASN A 361 -20.78 -78.99 17.48
N PRO A 362 -21.63 -78.25 18.20
CA PRO A 362 -21.94 -76.87 17.83
C PRO A 362 -20.70 -75.99 18.04
N LEU A 363 -20.33 -75.26 16.99
CA LEU A 363 -19.21 -74.31 16.99
C LEU A 363 -19.74 -72.92 16.69
N GLU A 364 -19.40 -71.97 17.54
CA GLU A 364 -19.56 -70.55 17.27
C GLU A 364 -18.17 -69.94 17.06
N VAL A 365 -17.95 -69.37 15.88
CA VAL A 365 -16.72 -68.67 15.54
C VAL A 365 -17.06 -67.19 15.45
N SER A 366 -16.39 -66.38 16.26
CA SER A 366 -16.47 -64.92 16.19
C SER A 366 -15.10 -64.37 15.85
N VAL A 367 -15.02 -63.53 14.81
CA VAL A 367 -13.81 -62.83 14.40
C VAL A 367 -14.02 -61.34 14.64
N PRO A 368 -13.35 -60.76 15.66
CA PRO A 368 -13.44 -59.32 15.91
C PRO A 368 -12.98 -58.52 14.69
N GLY A 369 -13.82 -57.61 14.18
CA GLY A 369 -13.46 -56.68 13.11
C GLY A 369 -13.82 -57.11 11.68
N LEU A 370 -14.50 -58.25 11.50
CA LEU A 370 -15.18 -58.59 10.23
C LEU A 370 -16.70 -58.53 10.46
N LYS A 371 -17.40 -57.75 9.62
CA LYS A 371 -18.85 -57.78 9.50
C LYS A 371 -19.28 -58.77 8.42
#